data_AF-A0A0R0LFR1-F1
#
_entry.id   AF-A0A0R0LFR1-F1
#
_cell.length_a   1.000
_cell.length_b   1.000
_cell.length_c   1.000
_cell.angle_alpha   90.00
_cell.angle_beta   90.00
_cell.angle_gamma   90.00
#
_symmetry.space_group_name_H-M   'P 1'
#
loop_
_entity.id
_entity.type
_entity.pdbx_description
1 polymer ?
#
loop_
_entity_poly.entity_id
_entity_poly.type
_entity_poly.pdbx_seq_one_letter_code
_entity_poly.pdbx_strand_id
1 'polypeptide(L)'
;MTMTMAVTVRRVLAFASSSSAPFFNLNQNANLRYILPSPRHLSAFSEDGSVADKFHKWHNGGGTLHESASIDSTALVEVGAVVHSESIVGPNVRIGSGTIVGPSVTIAHSTNIGYNVALSNCCIGDSCVIHNGVCIGQDGFGFYVDGDGNMIKKPQMLNVIIGNNVEIGANTCIDRGSWRDTVIGDNSKIDNLVQIGHNVVIGKNCLLCGQVGIAA
;
A
#
# COMPACT_ATOMS: atom_id res chain seq x y z
N MET A 1 -20.38 50.98 -10.54
CA MET A 1 -19.19 51.68 -11.07
C MET A 1 -18.00 51.18 -10.26
N THR A 2 -17.03 50.62 -10.97
CA THR A 2 -16.09 49.56 -10.59
C THR A 2 -15.16 49.93 -9.43
N MET A 3 -15.09 49.11 -8.37
CA MET A 3 -14.01 49.17 -7.36
C MET A 3 -12.90 48.19 -7.75
N THR A 4 -11.76 48.75 -8.13
CA THR A 4 -10.51 48.06 -8.40
C THR A 4 -9.86 47.67 -7.06
N MET A 5 -9.72 46.38 -6.76
CA MET A 5 -8.85 45.90 -5.67
C MET A 5 -7.51 45.46 -6.24
N ALA A 6 -6.45 46.08 -5.72
CA ALA A 6 -5.06 45.84 -6.11
C ALA A 6 -4.55 44.48 -5.61
N VAL A 7 -4.07 43.65 -6.53
CA VAL A 7 -3.32 42.42 -6.23
C VAL A 7 -1.87 42.81 -5.96
N THR A 8 -1.41 42.60 -4.72
CA THR A 8 0.01 42.76 -4.38
C THR A 8 0.75 41.46 -4.66
N VAL A 9 1.56 41.45 -5.72
CA VAL A 9 2.52 40.39 -6.04
C VAL A 9 3.79 40.63 -5.21
N ARG A 10 4.15 39.70 -4.32
CA ARG A 10 5.51 39.66 -3.74
C ARG A 10 6.34 38.57 -4.41
N ARG A 11 7.47 39.01 -4.97
CA ARG A 11 8.46 38.21 -5.70
C ARG A 11 9.19 37.22 -4.81
N VAL A 12 9.55 36.12 -5.46
CA VAL A 12 10.53 35.08 -5.15
C VAL A 12 11.89 35.65 -4.75
N LEU A 13 12.50 35.08 -3.71
CA LEU A 13 13.94 35.12 -3.47
C LEU A 13 14.45 33.68 -3.32
N ALA A 14 15.29 33.28 -4.28
CA ALA A 14 16.09 32.06 -4.22
C ALA A 14 17.40 32.36 -3.47
N PHE A 15 17.83 31.45 -2.59
CA PHE A 15 19.24 31.31 -2.21
C PHE A 15 19.57 29.83 -1.99
N ALA A 16 20.70 29.43 -2.55
CA ALA A 16 21.21 28.07 -2.63
C ALA A 16 22.08 27.67 -1.41
N SER A 17 22.08 26.36 -1.15
CA SER A 17 23.14 25.49 -0.61
C SER A 17 23.96 25.92 0.62
N SER A 18 23.86 25.12 1.69
CA SER A 18 25.04 24.44 2.27
C SER A 18 24.63 23.33 3.24
N SER A 19 25.37 22.23 3.14
CA SER A 19 25.34 20.97 3.87
C SER A 19 25.37 21.06 5.41
N SER A 20 24.56 20.23 6.08
CA SER A 20 24.96 19.28 7.15
C SER A 20 23.71 18.79 7.90
N ALA A 21 23.18 17.63 7.50
CA ALA A 21 22.15 16.93 8.27
C ALA A 21 22.82 16.08 9.36
N PRO A 22 22.28 16.02 10.59
CA PRO A 22 22.83 15.22 11.66
C PRO A 22 22.57 13.74 11.37
N PHE A 23 23.63 12.92 11.48
CA PHE A 23 23.56 11.47 11.51
C PHE A 23 22.64 11.01 12.64
N PHE A 24 21.44 10.53 12.29
CA PHE A 24 20.63 9.76 13.23
C PHE A 24 21.06 8.30 13.18
N ASN A 25 21.57 7.84 14.32
CA ASN A 25 22.10 6.53 14.60
C ASN A 25 20.94 5.51 14.66
N LEU A 26 20.73 4.76 13.58
CA LEU A 26 19.80 3.62 13.53
C LEU A 26 20.43 2.40 14.19
N ASN A 27 20.59 2.43 15.52
CA ASN A 27 20.96 1.23 16.25
C ASN A 27 20.46 1.27 17.69
N GLN A 28 19.13 1.22 17.87
CA GLN A 28 18.48 0.94 19.15
C GLN A 28 17.00 0.62 18.93
N ASN A 29 16.72 -0.60 18.44
CA ASN A 29 15.50 -1.38 18.73
C ASN A 29 15.61 -2.75 18.06
N ALA A 30 16.32 -3.66 18.72
CA ALA A 30 16.63 -5.01 18.25
C ALA A 30 15.47 -6.01 18.42
N ASN A 31 14.23 -5.64 18.08
CA ASN A 31 13.06 -6.53 18.21
C ASN A 31 12.03 -6.49 17.06
N LEU A 32 12.32 -5.82 15.95
CA LEU A 32 11.51 -5.91 14.72
C LEU A 32 12.35 -6.52 13.61
N ARG A 33 12.37 -7.86 13.55
CA ARG A 33 12.84 -8.57 12.35
C ARG A 33 11.74 -8.43 11.30
N TYR A 34 11.79 -7.37 10.51
CA TYR A 34 11.11 -7.33 9.22
C TYR A 34 11.62 -8.52 8.40
N ILE A 35 10.81 -9.55 8.24
CA ILE A 35 11.07 -10.61 7.27
C ILE A 35 10.70 -10.02 5.91
N LEU A 36 11.64 -9.29 5.31
CA LEU A 36 11.58 -9.02 3.88
C LEU A 36 11.83 -10.36 3.17
N PRO A 37 10.96 -10.83 2.27
CA PRO A 37 11.27 -12.00 1.46
C PRO A 37 12.49 -11.69 0.58
N SER A 38 13.51 -12.54 0.65
CA SER A 38 14.68 -12.49 -0.22
C SER A 38 14.26 -12.61 -1.69
N PRO A 39 14.88 -11.90 -2.65
CA PRO A 39 14.61 -12.13 -4.06
C PRO A 39 15.16 -13.51 -4.45
N ARG A 40 14.28 -14.50 -4.64
CA ARG A 40 14.68 -15.80 -5.19
C ARG A 40 14.24 -15.91 -6.65
N HIS A 41 15.27 -16.08 -7.46
CA HIS A 41 15.34 -16.73 -8.77
C HIS A 41 14.03 -17.29 -9.34
N LEU A 42 13.66 -16.84 -10.55
CA LEU A 42 12.73 -17.54 -11.43
C LEU A 42 13.17 -19.00 -11.60
N SER A 43 12.39 -19.94 -11.08
CA SER A 43 12.51 -21.37 -11.39
C SER A 43 11.55 -21.76 -12.49
N ALA A 44 12.02 -22.66 -13.34
CA ALA A 44 11.47 -23.12 -14.61
C ALA A 44 9.95 -23.40 -14.64
N PHE A 45 9.33 -23.03 -15.76
CA PHE A 45 8.00 -23.49 -16.16
C PHE A 45 8.03 -25.02 -16.35
N SER A 46 7.28 -25.74 -15.53
CA SER A 46 6.91 -27.12 -15.81
C SER A 46 5.67 -27.12 -16.68
N GLU A 47 5.79 -27.66 -17.90
CA GLU A 47 4.68 -27.99 -18.78
C GLU A 47 3.93 -29.21 -18.22
N ASP A 48 2.84 -28.99 -17.48
CA ASP A 48 1.75 -29.96 -17.40
C ASP A 48 0.39 -29.25 -17.35
N GLY A 49 -0.48 -29.64 -18.27
CA GLY A 49 -1.77 -29.05 -18.56
C GLY A 49 -2.84 -29.51 -17.58
N SER A 50 -2.91 -28.87 -16.42
CA SER A 50 -4.16 -28.42 -15.79
C SER A 50 -3.75 -27.71 -14.51
N VAL A 51 -3.63 -26.38 -14.56
CA VAL A 51 -3.56 -25.58 -13.34
C VAL A 51 -4.97 -25.61 -12.75
N ALA A 52 -5.32 -26.72 -12.10
CA ALA A 52 -6.45 -26.73 -11.19
C ALA A 52 -6.16 -25.60 -10.20
N ASP A 53 -7.01 -24.58 -10.21
CA ASP A 53 -6.91 -23.45 -9.30
C ASP A 53 -6.80 -24.01 -7.88
N LYS A 54 -5.61 -23.87 -7.27
CA LYS A 54 -5.24 -24.40 -5.95
C LYS A 54 -5.89 -23.59 -4.82
N PHE A 55 -7.15 -23.23 -5.03
CA PHE A 55 -7.94 -22.44 -4.13
C PHE A 55 -8.93 -23.35 -3.39
N HIS A 56 -9.06 -23.11 -2.09
CA HIS A 56 -10.01 -23.82 -1.25
C HIS A 56 -10.77 -22.84 -0.37
N LYS A 57 -11.75 -23.33 0.38
CA LYS A 57 -12.58 -22.52 1.26
C LYS A 57 -11.89 -22.37 2.62
N TRP A 58 -11.81 -21.14 3.13
CA TRP A 58 -11.35 -20.85 4.48
C TRP A 58 -12.40 -21.25 5.51
N HIS A 59 -11.97 -21.90 6.59
CA HIS A 59 -12.90 -22.44 7.60
C HIS A 59 -13.61 -21.35 8.40
N ASN A 60 -12.96 -20.20 8.65
CA ASN A 60 -13.49 -19.11 9.46
C ASN A 60 -13.98 -17.96 8.56
N GLY A 61 -15.28 -17.97 8.21
CA GLY A 61 -15.91 -16.93 7.38
C GLY A 61 -16.21 -17.37 5.94
N GLY A 62 -15.59 -18.43 5.44
CA GLY A 62 -15.96 -19.07 4.18
C GLY A 62 -15.44 -18.40 2.91
N GLY A 63 -14.47 -17.48 3.00
CA GLY A 63 -13.75 -16.94 1.85
C GLY A 63 -12.88 -17.96 1.14
N THR A 64 -12.20 -17.53 0.08
CA THR A 64 -11.40 -18.39 -0.80
C THR A 64 -9.91 -18.09 -0.60
N LEU A 65 -9.06 -19.10 -0.41
CA LEU A 65 -7.61 -18.91 -0.28
C LEU A 65 -6.82 -19.87 -1.15
N HIS A 66 -5.66 -19.41 -1.61
CA HIS A 66 -4.67 -20.23 -2.29
C HIS A 66 -3.92 -21.13 -1.29
N GLU A 67 -3.54 -22.34 -1.70
CA GLU A 67 -2.85 -23.32 -0.84
C GLU A 67 -1.52 -22.85 -0.24
N SER A 68 -0.83 -21.94 -0.93
CA SER A 68 0.44 -21.38 -0.46
C SER A 68 0.28 -20.12 0.40
N ALA A 69 -0.95 -19.64 0.63
CA ALA A 69 -1.19 -18.54 1.55
C ALA A 69 -0.96 -19.01 3.00
N SER A 70 -0.30 -18.20 3.80
CA SER A 70 -0.12 -18.44 5.23
C SER A 70 -1.11 -17.57 6.00
N ILE A 71 -2.20 -18.19 6.48
CA ILE A 71 -3.26 -17.51 7.20
C ILE A 71 -3.33 -18.08 8.62
N ASP A 72 -3.26 -17.21 9.62
CA ASP A 72 -3.47 -17.62 11.01
C ASP A 72 -4.90 -18.13 11.21
N SER A 73 -5.06 -19.22 11.97
CA SER A 73 -6.38 -19.87 12.17
C SER A 73 -7.44 -18.99 12.84
N THR A 74 -7.02 -17.91 13.51
CA THR A 74 -7.94 -16.93 14.12
C THR A 74 -8.42 -15.86 13.13
N ALA A 75 -7.82 -15.75 11.95
CA ALA A 75 -8.22 -14.79 10.94
C ALA A 75 -9.62 -15.12 10.40
N LEU A 76 -10.46 -14.09 10.26
CA LEU A 76 -11.78 -14.17 9.65
C LEU A 76 -11.67 -13.70 8.20
N VAL A 77 -11.99 -14.58 7.25
CA VAL A 77 -12.04 -14.26 5.83
C VAL A 77 -13.46 -14.52 5.34
N GLU A 78 -14.23 -13.46 5.13
CA GLU A 78 -15.63 -13.55 4.78
C GLU A 78 -15.87 -14.12 3.38
N VAL A 79 -17.08 -14.63 3.15
CA VAL A 79 -17.51 -15.17 1.85
C VAL A 79 -17.27 -14.15 0.74
N GLY A 80 -16.72 -14.62 -0.38
CA GLY A 80 -16.40 -13.79 -1.55
C GLY A 80 -15.11 -12.98 -1.43
N ALA A 81 -14.44 -12.94 -0.27
CA ALA A 81 -13.06 -12.48 -0.20
C ALA A 81 -12.10 -13.54 -0.75
N VAL A 82 -11.01 -13.11 -1.39
CA VAL A 82 -10.00 -13.99 -1.99
C VAL A 82 -8.61 -13.64 -1.48
N VAL A 83 -7.87 -14.65 -1.03
CA VAL A 83 -6.49 -14.53 -0.55
C VAL A 83 -5.56 -15.32 -1.46
N HIS A 84 -4.68 -14.62 -2.20
CA HIS A 84 -3.81 -15.22 -3.21
C HIS A 84 -2.53 -15.83 -2.63
N SER A 85 -1.78 -16.50 -3.49
CA SER A 85 -0.55 -17.23 -3.19
C SER A 85 0.48 -16.42 -2.40
N GLU A 86 1.15 -17.08 -1.46
CA GLU A 86 2.28 -16.53 -0.69
C GLU A 86 1.95 -15.29 0.17
N SER A 87 0.68 -14.90 0.24
CA SER A 87 0.24 -13.86 1.17
C SER A 87 0.32 -14.36 2.61
N ILE A 88 0.53 -13.41 3.52
CA ILE A 88 0.63 -13.67 4.95
C ILE A 88 -0.46 -12.86 5.66
N VAL A 89 -1.33 -13.56 6.37
CA VAL A 89 -2.43 -12.96 7.13
C VAL A 89 -2.27 -13.34 8.61
N GLY A 90 -1.99 -12.34 9.43
CA GLY A 90 -1.74 -12.50 10.86
C GLY A 90 -2.99 -12.84 11.69
N PRO A 91 -2.80 -13.12 12.99
CA PRO A 91 -3.89 -13.48 13.89
C PRO A 91 -4.87 -12.33 14.08
N ASN A 92 -6.13 -12.70 14.28
CA ASN A 92 -7.27 -11.81 14.51
C ASN A 92 -7.50 -10.77 13.39
N VAL A 93 -6.90 -10.96 12.21
CA VAL A 93 -7.20 -10.16 11.03
C VAL A 93 -8.64 -10.46 10.57
N ARG A 94 -9.34 -9.42 10.12
CA ARG A 94 -10.68 -9.55 9.53
C ARG A 94 -10.65 -9.03 8.10
N ILE A 95 -11.11 -9.83 7.15
CA ILE A 95 -11.17 -9.48 5.74
C ILE A 95 -12.63 -9.57 5.28
N GLY A 96 -13.20 -8.42 4.93
CA GLY A 96 -14.58 -8.31 4.49
C GLY A 96 -14.83 -8.88 3.10
N SER A 97 -16.09 -9.26 2.82
CA SER A 97 -16.54 -9.76 1.52
C SER A 97 -16.08 -8.91 0.32
N GLY A 98 -15.74 -9.59 -0.78
CA GLY A 98 -15.33 -8.97 -2.04
C GLY A 98 -13.91 -8.40 -2.04
N THR A 99 -13.20 -8.43 -0.90
CA THR A 99 -11.81 -8.00 -0.82
C THR A 99 -10.88 -9.01 -1.49
N ILE A 100 -9.92 -8.49 -2.27
CA ILE A 100 -8.88 -9.28 -2.92
C ILE A 100 -7.53 -8.94 -2.28
N VAL A 101 -6.94 -9.94 -1.64
CA VAL A 101 -5.57 -9.91 -1.12
C VAL A 101 -4.66 -10.55 -2.16
N GLY A 102 -3.93 -9.74 -2.90
CA GLY A 102 -3.04 -10.18 -3.98
C GLY A 102 -1.84 -11.01 -3.49
N PRO A 103 -1.07 -11.58 -4.44
CA PRO A 103 0.08 -12.40 -4.12
C PRO A 103 1.10 -11.68 -3.23
N SER A 104 1.67 -12.41 -2.28
CA SER A 104 2.74 -11.92 -1.39
C SER A 104 2.39 -10.67 -0.56
N VAL A 105 1.11 -10.29 -0.47
CA VAL A 105 0.64 -9.23 0.44
C VAL A 105 0.75 -9.72 1.89
N THR A 106 1.26 -8.85 2.76
CA THR A 106 1.32 -9.12 4.20
C THR A 106 0.36 -8.23 4.96
N ILE A 107 -0.48 -8.82 5.81
CA ILE A 107 -1.40 -8.13 6.72
C ILE A 107 -1.11 -8.60 8.14
N ALA A 108 -0.66 -7.69 8.99
CA ALA A 108 -0.28 -8.03 10.36
C ALA A 108 -1.47 -7.99 11.34
N HIS A 109 -1.19 -8.18 12.63
CA HIS A 109 -2.12 -8.65 13.65
C HIS A 109 -3.29 -7.70 13.89
N SER A 110 -4.48 -8.23 14.11
CA SER A 110 -5.68 -7.46 14.50
C SER A 110 -6.06 -6.31 13.55
N THR A 111 -5.63 -6.39 12.29
CA THR A 111 -6.00 -5.42 11.25
C THR A 111 -7.36 -5.77 10.65
N ASN A 112 -8.21 -4.75 10.49
CA ASN A 112 -9.54 -4.88 9.89
C ASN A 112 -9.51 -4.32 8.47
N ILE A 113 -9.87 -5.17 7.51
CA ILE A 113 -10.03 -4.81 6.10
C ILE A 113 -11.52 -4.88 5.76
N GLY A 114 -12.06 -3.77 5.25
CA GLY A 114 -13.46 -3.64 4.86
C GLY A 114 -13.83 -4.45 3.61
N TYR A 115 -14.95 -4.08 3.01
CA TYR A 115 -15.51 -4.72 1.82
C TYR A 115 -14.88 -4.17 0.54
N ASN A 116 -14.76 -5.03 -0.48
CA ASN A 116 -14.31 -4.66 -1.82
C ASN A 116 -12.97 -3.90 -1.84
N VAL A 117 -12.05 -4.23 -0.94
CA VAL A 117 -10.70 -3.66 -0.90
C VAL A 117 -9.81 -4.42 -1.89
N ALA A 118 -8.93 -3.72 -2.61
CA ALA A 118 -7.93 -4.33 -3.47
C ALA A 118 -6.53 -4.08 -2.89
N LEU A 119 -5.84 -5.15 -2.51
CA LEU A 119 -4.48 -5.11 -1.97
C LEU A 119 -3.51 -5.80 -2.93
N SER A 120 -2.45 -5.13 -3.33
CA SER A 120 -1.36 -5.68 -4.12
C SER A 120 -0.04 -5.03 -3.72
N ASN A 121 1.08 -5.75 -3.79
CA ASN A 121 2.42 -5.18 -3.55
C ASN A 121 2.51 -4.34 -2.27
N CYS A 122 1.96 -4.83 -1.16
CA CYS A 122 1.90 -4.06 0.08
C CYS A 122 2.11 -4.90 1.34
N CYS A 123 2.62 -4.22 2.36
CA CYS A 123 2.71 -4.71 3.74
C CYS A 123 1.92 -3.77 4.64
N ILE A 124 0.98 -4.33 5.42
CA ILE A 124 0.12 -3.59 6.35
C ILE A 124 0.46 -4.02 7.78
N GLY A 125 0.76 -3.03 8.63
CA GLY A 125 1.08 -3.22 10.03
C GLY A 125 -0.10 -3.66 10.90
N ASP A 126 0.14 -3.67 12.20
CA ASP A 126 -0.81 -4.16 13.21
C ASP A 126 -1.92 -3.15 13.46
N SER A 127 -3.10 -3.65 13.84
CA SER A 127 -4.23 -2.86 14.34
C SER A 127 -4.67 -1.73 13.40
N CYS A 128 -4.51 -1.94 12.10
CA CYS A 128 -4.95 -0.98 11.09
C CYS A 128 -6.44 -1.14 10.79
N VAL A 129 -7.05 -0.08 10.27
CA VAL A 129 -8.42 -0.07 9.77
C VAL A 129 -8.42 0.41 8.33
N ILE A 130 -8.76 -0.48 7.41
CA ILE A 130 -8.85 -0.19 5.98
C ILE A 130 -10.32 -0.23 5.61
N HIS A 131 -10.90 0.94 5.31
CA HIS A 131 -12.32 1.06 4.98
C HIS A 131 -12.63 0.54 3.57
N ASN A 132 -13.92 0.50 3.24
CA ASN A 132 -14.43 -0.13 2.03
C ASN A 132 -13.89 0.52 0.75
N GLY A 133 -13.66 -0.29 -0.28
CA GLY A 133 -13.28 0.19 -1.62
C GLY A 133 -11.87 0.78 -1.72
N VAL A 134 -11.05 0.67 -0.67
CA VAL A 134 -9.66 1.13 -0.70
C VAL A 134 -8.84 0.30 -1.70
N CYS A 135 -7.96 0.97 -2.45
CA CYS A 135 -7.01 0.35 -3.37
C CYS A 135 -5.58 0.67 -2.90
N ILE A 136 -4.79 -0.37 -2.61
CA ILE A 136 -3.41 -0.23 -2.14
C ILE A 136 -2.47 -1.02 -3.05
N GLY A 137 -1.47 -0.31 -3.56
CA GLY A 137 -0.30 -0.81 -4.26
C GLY A 137 -0.53 -1.14 -5.74
N GLN A 138 -1.54 -0.56 -6.35
CA GLN A 138 -1.62 -0.45 -7.82
C GLN A 138 -0.47 0.39 -8.40
N ASP A 139 -0.26 0.27 -9.71
CA ASP A 139 0.73 1.04 -10.45
C ASP A 139 0.40 2.53 -10.41
N GLY A 140 1.36 3.36 -9.99
CA GLY A 140 1.20 4.81 -10.06
C GLY A 140 1.29 5.40 -11.48
N PHE A 141 0.97 6.68 -11.60
CA PHE A 141 0.98 7.46 -12.85
C PHE A 141 2.39 7.89 -13.29
N GLY A 142 3.29 6.93 -13.55
CA GLY A 142 4.65 7.21 -14.02
C GLY A 142 4.84 6.99 -15.53
N PHE A 143 5.24 8.02 -16.27
CA PHE A 143 5.56 7.96 -17.70
C PHE A 143 6.83 8.75 -18.04
N TYR A 144 7.54 8.37 -19.10
CA TYR A 144 8.60 9.16 -19.72
C TYR A 144 8.34 9.31 -21.21
N VAL A 145 8.90 10.37 -21.81
CA VAL A 145 8.82 10.62 -23.24
C VAL A 145 10.08 10.05 -23.90
N ASP A 146 9.91 9.18 -24.89
CA ASP A 146 11.04 8.66 -25.67
C ASP A 146 11.54 9.67 -26.72
N GLY A 147 12.53 9.27 -27.53
CA GLY A 147 13.09 10.14 -28.57
C GLY A 147 12.11 10.52 -29.68
N ASP A 148 11.04 9.77 -29.85
CA ASP A 148 10.01 9.95 -30.89
C ASP A 148 8.77 10.69 -30.36
N GLY A 149 8.75 11.04 -29.07
CA GLY A 149 7.63 11.75 -28.43
C GLY A 149 6.55 10.83 -27.85
N ASN A 150 6.75 9.52 -27.81
CA ASN A 150 5.77 8.59 -27.25
C ASN A 150 5.79 8.58 -25.73
N MET A 151 4.62 8.41 -25.12
CA MET A 151 4.47 8.23 -23.67
C MET A 151 4.72 6.77 -23.29
N ILE A 152 5.87 6.48 -22.68
CA ILE A 152 6.24 5.13 -22.26
C ILE A 152 6.02 4.97 -20.75
N LYS A 153 5.32 3.89 -20.35
CA LYS A 153 5.06 3.57 -18.95
C LYS A 153 6.37 3.32 -18.21
N LYS A 154 6.57 4.01 -17.09
CA LYS A 154 7.67 3.73 -16.16
C LYS A 154 7.27 2.56 -15.24
N PRO A 155 8.04 1.45 -15.22
CA PRO A 155 7.78 0.33 -14.31
C PRO A 155 7.72 0.79 -12.84
N GLN A 156 6.68 0.36 -12.12
CA GLN A 156 6.54 0.52 -10.67
C GLN A 156 6.68 -0.87 -10.04
N MET A 157 7.84 -1.19 -9.48
CA MET A 157 8.19 -2.58 -9.09
C MET A 157 8.29 -2.77 -7.57
N LEU A 158 8.15 -1.70 -6.79
CA LEU A 158 8.33 -1.72 -5.34
C LEU A 158 6.97 -1.81 -4.63
N ASN A 159 6.90 -1.40 -3.37
CA ASN A 159 5.74 -1.68 -2.53
C ASN A 159 5.10 -0.42 -1.94
N VAL A 160 3.98 -0.65 -1.26
CA VAL A 160 3.43 0.24 -0.24
C VAL A 160 3.70 -0.36 1.14
N ILE A 161 4.27 0.42 2.05
CA ILE A 161 4.52 0.04 3.44
C ILE A 161 3.63 0.88 4.35
N ILE A 162 2.67 0.22 5.00
CA ILE A 162 1.76 0.84 5.96
C ILE A 162 2.21 0.41 7.37
N GLY A 163 2.45 1.40 8.23
CA GLY A 163 2.80 1.20 9.63
C GLY A 163 1.66 0.69 10.50
N ASN A 164 1.80 0.80 11.82
CA ASN A 164 0.82 0.29 12.78
C ASN A 164 -0.25 1.34 13.12
N ASN A 165 -1.44 0.90 13.53
CA ASN A 165 -2.57 1.75 13.93
C ASN A 165 -2.98 2.79 12.88
N VAL A 166 -2.73 2.51 11.60
CA VAL A 166 -3.11 3.40 10.50
C VAL A 166 -4.59 3.19 10.17
N GLU A 167 -5.30 4.28 9.92
CA GLU A 167 -6.67 4.24 9.42
C GLU A 167 -6.73 4.85 8.03
N ILE A 168 -7.36 4.15 7.08
CA ILE A 168 -7.47 4.55 5.68
C ILE A 168 -8.94 4.53 5.28
N GLY A 169 -9.49 5.71 5.03
CA GLY A 169 -10.88 5.96 4.69
C GLY A 169 -11.28 5.36 3.34
N ALA A 170 -12.59 5.25 3.13
CA ALA A 170 -13.19 4.59 2.00
C ALA A 170 -12.75 5.19 0.67
N ASN A 171 -12.56 4.33 -0.32
CA ASN A 171 -12.17 4.68 -1.70
C ASN A 171 -10.89 5.52 -1.81
N THR A 172 -10.01 5.46 -0.81
CA THR A 172 -8.66 6.02 -0.90
C THR A 172 -7.76 5.11 -1.75
N CYS A 173 -6.91 5.73 -2.56
CA CYS A 173 -5.99 5.05 -3.47
C CYS A 173 -4.53 5.36 -3.09
N ILE A 174 -3.72 4.32 -2.93
CA ILE A 174 -2.30 4.45 -2.58
C ILE A 174 -1.44 3.69 -3.59
N ASP A 175 -0.70 4.42 -4.40
CA ASP A 175 0.11 3.83 -5.47
C ASP A 175 1.43 3.27 -4.90
N ARG A 176 1.89 2.12 -5.42
CA ARG A 176 3.19 1.55 -5.02
C ARG A 176 4.36 2.33 -5.60
N GLY A 177 5.53 2.15 -4.99
CA GLY A 177 6.76 2.81 -5.42
C GLY A 177 7.36 2.32 -6.74
N SER A 178 8.07 3.21 -7.45
CA SER A 178 9.04 2.84 -8.51
C SER A 178 10.49 2.72 -8.04
N TRP A 179 11.05 3.78 -7.42
CA TRP A 179 12.47 3.83 -7.03
C TRP A 179 12.68 3.77 -5.51
N ARG A 180 11.63 4.06 -4.73
CA ARG A 180 11.51 3.74 -3.30
C ARG A 180 10.07 3.38 -2.96
N ASP A 181 9.83 2.71 -1.85
CA ASP A 181 8.47 2.42 -1.43
C ASP A 181 7.65 3.70 -1.16
N THR A 182 6.34 3.57 -1.34
CA THR A 182 5.37 4.50 -0.76
C THR A 182 5.18 4.12 0.71
N VAL A 183 5.25 5.07 1.64
CA VAL A 183 5.27 4.78 3.08
C VAL A 183 4.24 5.61 3.82
N ILE A 184 3.45 4.94 4.66
CA ILE A 184 2.52 5.56 5.61
C ILE A 184 2.98 5.23 7.04
N GLY A 185 3.44 6.24 7.78
CA GLY A 185 3.92 6.05 9.14
C GLY A 185 2.82 5.78 10.16
N ASP A 186 3.22 5.15 11.27
CA ASP A 186 2.33 4.73 12.36
C ASP A 186 1.35 5.81 12.83
N ASN A 187 0.18 5.35 13.27
CA ASN A 187 -0.91 6.15 13.87
C ASN A 187 -1.50 7.24 12.95
N SER A 188 -1.13 7.27 11.67
CA SER A 188 -1.69 8.22 10.70
C SER A 188 -3.12 7.88 10.34
N LYS A 189 -3.93 8.91 10.07
CA LYS A 189 -5.34 8.80 9.68
C LYS A 189 -5.54 9.50 8.35
N ILE A 190 -6.01 8.72 7.38
CA ILE A 190 -6.27 9.17 6.02
C ILE A 190 -7.78 9.05 5.83
N ASP A 191 -8.44 10.16 5.55
CA ASP A 191 -9.89 10.21 5.35
C ASP A 191 -10.26 9.61 3.97
N ASN A 192 -11.54 9.65 3.63
CA ASN A 192 -12.10 9.08 2.41
C ASN A 192 -11.62 9.85 1.16
N LEU A 193 -11.57 9.14 0.03
CA LEU A 193 -11.29 9.71 -1.29
C LEU A 193 -9.94 10.46 -1.37
N VAL A 194 -8.92 10.01 -0.63
CA VAL A 194 -7.56 10.56 -0.73
C VAL A 194 -6.80 9.84 -1.85
N GLN A 195 -5.96 10.57 -2.58
CA GLN A 195 -4.99 9.99 -3.52
C GLN A 195 -3.57 10.16 -2.98
N ILE A 196 -2.83 9.06 -2.89
CA ILE A 196 -1.42 9.03 -2.51
C ILE A 196 -0.62 8.47 -3.68
N GLY A 197 0.16 9.34 -4.33
CA GLY A 197 0.99 8.97 -5.47
C GLY A 197 2.15 8.03 -5.11
N HIS A 198 2.77 7.48 -6.16
CA HIS A 198 3.90 6.57 -6.01
C HIS A 198 5.06 7.29 -5.33
N ASN A 199 5.80 6.58 -4.48
CA ASN A 199 6.88 7.15 -3.70
C ASN A 199 6.43 8.27 -2.74
N VAL A 200 5.19 8.37 -2.26
CA VAL A 200 4.92 9.35 -1.19
C VAL A 200 5.47 8.84 0.15
N VAL A 201 5.98 9.73 1.02
CA VAL A 201 6.24 9.41 2.44
C VAL A 201 5.35 10.27 3.30
N ILE A 202 4.46 9.63 4.05
CA ILE A 202 3.71 10.22 5.13
C ILE A 202 4.38 9.79 6.44
N GLY A 203 4.65 10.77 7.31
CA GLY A 203 5.25 10.53 8.62
C GLY A 203 4.32 9.81 9.58
N LYS A 204 4.67 9.82 10.87
CA LYS A 204 3.81 9.28 11.94
C LYS A 204 2.83 10.32 12.43
N ASN A 205 1.66 9.89 12.89
CA ASN A 205 0.62 10.75 13.48
C ASN A 205 0.14 11.86 12.51
N CYS A 206 0.14 11.61 11.20
CA CYS A 206 -0.37 12.56 10.23
C CYS A 206 -1.89 12.40 10.08
N LEU A 207 -2.58 13.52 9.82
CA LEU A 207 -4.01 13.54 9.50
C LEU A 207 -4.17 14.12 8.10
N LEU A 208 -4.79 13.35 7.19
CA LEU A 208 -5.12 13.79 5.84
C LEU A 208 -6.65 13.83 5.74
N CYS A 209 -7.19 15.02 5.48
CA CYS A 209 -8.63 15.21 5.26
C CYS A 209 -9.06 14.66 3.89
N GLY A 210 -10.36 14.45 3.72
CA GLY A 210 -10.90 13.87 2.49
C GLY A 210 -10.58 14.70 1.25
N GLN A 211 -10.46 14.03 0.11
CA GLN A 211 -10.11 14.62 -1.19
C GLN A 211 -8.71 15.26 -1.28
N VAL A 212 -7.84 15.07 -0.28
CA VAL A 212 -6.42 15.41 -0.42
C VAL A 212 -5.79 14.54 -1.51
N GLY A 213 -5.00 15.17 -2.38
CA GLY A 213 -4.14 14.49 -3.34
C GLY A 213 -2.68 14.85 -3.07
N ILE A 214 -1.81 13.83 -2.90
CA ILE A 214 -0.36 14.02 -2.78
C ILE A 214 0.30 13.43 -4.01
N ALA A 215 0.91 14.31 -4.82
CA ALA A 215 1.64 13.92 -6.02
C ALA A 215 2.97 13.23 -5.70
N ALA A 216 3.46 12.47 -6.67
CA ALA A 216 4.75 11.76 -6.65
C ALA A 216 5.95 12.65 -6.96
#